data_AF-A0A9P0G6C9-F1
#
_entry.id   AF-A0A9P0G6C9-F1
#
_cell.length_a   1.000
_cell.length_b   1.000
_cell.length_c   1.000
_cell.angle_alpha   90.00
_cell.angle_beta   90.00
_cell.angle_gamma   90.00
#
_symmetry.space_group_name_H-M   'P 1'
#
loop_
_entity.id
_entity.type
_entity.pdbx_description
1 polymer ?
#
loop_
_entity_poly.entity_id
_entity_poly.type
_entity_poly.pdbx_seq_one_letter_code
_entity_poly.pdbx_strand_id
1 'polypeptide(L)'
;MLFDNLGKCVPKKPNLTYDEACVDIINNLNETIKLIYQYDECYKCDFQNLTILEPGKNTSVVAKTSSPIQIEYIFSSNTKCHYQQLLYEHYRYGLNITEKCSPIYIKEPADNAYLPILMAFVILFSFGTIWYMIKCIYKNSGRLRQLLTWSTEMEEDLIGSSAGTPLVFERPPTAIAKHSNRLKSVDTFRGLCIAVMIFVNYGGGQYWFFKHSVWNGLTIADLVFPWFLWLMGLSLTVSIQNKMRALVPKRLMVFQVIRRSLILILLGIIINSNKNLSTIAELRIPGVLQRIGLVYLVVGILEVIFTKRTDIEMAHWAQDIKSAWQQWAIVSALITIHTFVILLAYVPGCGRGYLGPGGLEGGGKHFNCTGGVTGYMDRQLFGRHIFADKACQMVYQNITHNDPEGILGTLTAILTAYFGVQAGRTLNTFQSVKAKIIRWTVWGILSGLLGGILCSFSVNDGSIPLNKKIWSLSFVLVTAGMAFVIQAFLYLFVDILKKWGGRPLFYPGMNPIVLYVGHELMDHTFPFGWKPVDRTHGTFLFMNLWGTFLWFVISIWLYKHDLFFKI
;
A
#
# COMPACT_ATOMS: atom_id res chain seq x y z
N MET A 1 -19.71 3.55 19.83
CA MET A 1 -19.88 5.03 19.90
C MET A 1 -18.53 5.66 20.22
N LEU A 2 -18.23 6.90 19.78
CA LEU A 2 -16.92 7.54 20.00
C LEU A 2 -16.50 7.59 21.48
N PHE A 3 -17.48 7.53 22.38
CA PHE A 3 -17.33 7.78 23.80
C PHE A 3 -17.91 6.63 24.64
N ASP A 4 -17.77 5.39 24.14
CA ASP A 4 -17.95 4.20 24.98
C ASP A 4 -16.75 4.14 25.94
N ASN A 5 -16.86 4.78 27.12
CA ASN A 5 -16.12 4.54 28.38
C ASN A 5 -16.15 5.81 29.28
N LEU A 6 -17.33 6.18 29.77
CA LEU A 6 -17.47 7.11 30.89
C LEU A 6 -16.65 6.57 32.08
N GLY A 7 -15.58 7.27 32.49
CA GLY A 7 -14.76 6.90 33.65
C GLY A 7 -13.27 6.62 33.40
N LYS A 8 -12.82 6.41 32.15
CA LYS A 8 -11.40 6.14 31.83
C LYS A 8 -10.45 7.34 32.08
N CYS A 9 -10.98 8.56 32.03
CA CYS A 9 -10.24 9.81 32.19
C CYS A 9 -10.18 10.33 33.64
N VAL A 10 -10.83 9.63 34.58
CA VAL A 10 -10.95 10.03 35.98
C VAL A 10 -9.65 9.83 36.81
N PRO A 11 -8.84 8.75 36.62
CA PRO A 11 -7.61 8.60 37.42
C PRO A 11 -6.50 9.59 37.01
N LYS A 12 -5.57 9.90 37.94
CA LYS A 12 -4.39 10.79 37.73
C LYS A 12 -3.45 10.32 36.59
N LYS A 13 -3.51 9.03 36.22
CA LYS A 13 -2.90 8.49 35.00
C LYS A 13 -4.00 7.75 34.24
N PRO A 14 -4.61 8.36 33.20
CA PRO A 14 -5.65 7.69 32.44
C PRO A 14 -5.03 6.54 31.63
N ASN A 15 -5.69 5.38 31.64
CA ASN A 15 -5.23 4.20 30.93
C ASN A 15 -5.67 4.29 29.46
N LEU A 16 -5.04 5.23 28.74
CA LEU A 16 -5.32 5.53 27.33
C LEU A 16 -4.53 4.61 26.42
N THR A 17 -5.13 4.28 25.28
CA THR A 17 -4.45 3.61 24.17
C THR A 17 -4.02 4.63 23.11
N TYR A 18 -3.18 4.20 22.16
CA TYR A 18 -2.85 5.02 20.99
C TYR A 18 -4.12 5.57 20.31
N ASP A 19 -4.02 6.76 19.70
CA ASP A 19 -5.16 7.48 19.11
C ASP A 19 -6.28 7.84 20.11
N GLU A 20 -6.02 7.96 21.43
CA GLU A 20 -7.00 8.42 22.44
C GLU A 20 -6.49 9.62 23.25
N ALA A 21 -7.38 10.55 23.55
CA ALA A 21 -7.16 11.70 24.44
C ALA A 21 -8.33 11.87 25.41
N CYS A 22 -8.08 12.56 26.52
CA CYS A 22 -9.11 12.89 27.50
C CYS A 22 -9.62 14.32 27.30
N VAL A 23 -10.94 14.49 27.28
CA VAL A 23 -11.59 15.79 27.25
C VAL A 23 -12.44 15.93 28.51
N ASP A 24 -12.01 16.81 29.42
CA ASP A 24 -12.78 17.21 30.59
C ASP A 24 -13.72 18.35 30.17
N ILE A 25 -15.02 18.10 30.25
CA ILE A 25 -16.08 19.05 29.90
C ILE A 25 -16.66 19.64 31.19
N ILE A 26 -16.51 20.95 31.35
CA ILE A 26 -16.98 21.70 32.52
C ILE A 26 -18.19 22.52 32.06
N ASN A 27 -19.38 22.16 32.55
CA ASN A 27 -20.61 22.89 32.28
C ASN A 27 -20.93 23.82 33.45
N ASN A 28 -20.66 25.12 33.29
CA ASN A 28 -20.96 26.14 34.29
C ASN A 28 -22.31 26.84 34.06
N LEU A 29 -23.10 26.38 33.08
CA LEU A 29 -24.39 26.98 32.74
C LEU A 29 -25.55 26.24 33.42
N ASN A 30 -26.61 27.00 33.67
CA ASN A 30 -27.86 26.50 34.26
C ASN A 30 -28.82 25.89 33.22
N GLU A 31 -28.35 25.70 31.98
CA GLU A 31 -29.14 25.16 30.87
C GLU A 31 -28.61 23.81 30.39
N THR A 32 -29.47 23.05 29.71
CA THR A 32 -29.07 21.83 29.02
C THR A 32 -28.36 22.17 27.72
N ILE A 33 -27.22 21.53 27.47
CA ILE A 33 -26.41 21.80 26.29
C ILE A 33 -26.28 20.53 25.49
N LYS A 34 -26.59 20.63 24.21
CA LYS A 34 -26.44 19.53 23.27
C LYS A 34 -25.10 19.65 22.57
N LEU A 35 -24.20 18.71 22.87
CA LEU A 35 -22.94 18.58 22.15
C LEU A 35 -23.15 17.69 20.93
N ILE A 36 -22.59 18.12 19.80
CA ILE A 36 -22.56 17.36 18.55
C ILE A 36 -21.14 17.35 17.99
N TYR A 37 -20.78 16.33 17.22
CA TYR A 37 -19.42 16.17 16.70
C TYR A 37 -19.41 15.56 15.29
N GLN A 38 -18.32 15.79 14.57
CA GLN A 38 -18.04 15.19 13.27
C GLN A 38 -16.53 14.98 13.09
N TYR A 39 -16.14 13.88 12.46
CA TYR A 39 -14.75 13.71 12.01
C TYR A 39 -14.52 14.49 10.72
N ASP A 40 -13.36 15.12 10.59
CA ASP A 40 -12.95 15.83 9.37
C ASP A 40 -12.85 14.89 8.16
N GLU A 41 -12.46 13.64 8.39
CA GLU A 41 -12.45 12.58 7.36
C GLU A 41 -13.85 12.14 6.90
N CYS A 42 -14.91 12.49 7.63
CA CYS A 42 -16.30 12.21 7.26
C CYS A 42 -16.80 13.29 6.30
N TYR A 43 -16.51 13.10 5.02
CA TYR A 43 -16.85 14.05 3.96
C TYR A 43 -18.37 14.14 3.79
N LYS A 44 -18.92 15.37 3.85
CA LYS A 44 -20.37 15.66 3.70
C LYS A 44 -21.28 14.88 4.68
N CYS A 45 -20.77 14.50 5.85
CA CYS A 45 -21.60 13.91 6.89
C CYS A 45 -22.32 14.99 7.70
N ASP A 46 -23.44 14.62 8.32
CA ASP A 46 -24.10 15.45 9.32
C ASP A 46 -23.47 15.23 10.70
N PHE A 47 -23.43 16.29 11.51
CA PHE A 47 -22.99 16.22 12.90
C PHE A 47 -23.81 15.21 13.70
N GLN A 48 -23.11 14.39 14.49
CA GLN A 48 -23.68 13.34 15.32
C GLN A 48 -23.86 13.82 16.76
N ASN A 49 -24.90 13.33 17.44
CA ASN A 49 -25.10 13.64 18.85
C ASN A 49 -23.97 13.04 19.69
N LEU A 50 -23.28 13.90 20.43
CA LEU A 50 -22.21 13.51 21.34
C LEU A 50 -22.79 13.05 22.68
N THR A 51 -23.27 14.01 23.46
CA THR A 51 -23.88 13.85 24.78
C THR A 51 -24.77 15.05 25.07
N ILE A 52 -25.72 14.88 25.98
CA ILE A 52 -26.51 15.97 26.54
C ILE A 52 -25.93 16.27 27.91
N LEU A 53 -25.49 17.50 28.12
CA LEU A 53 -24.97 17.94 29.42
C LEU A 53 -26.12 18.47 30.27
N GLU A 54 -26.24 17.90 31.47
CA GLU A 54 -27.12 18.42 32.51
C GLU A 54 -26.53 19.70 33.12
N PRO A 55 -27.37 20.61 33.65
CA PRO A 55 -26.93 21.85 34.28
C PRO A 55 -25.93 21.60 35.41
N GLY A 56 -24.82 22.33 35.43
CA GLY A 56 -23.82 22.28 36.50
C GLY A 56 -23.02 20.97 36.66
N LYS A 57 -23.16 20.01 35.72
CA LYS A 57 -22.52 18.69 35.82
C LYS A 57 -21.28 18.58 34.95
N ASN A 58 -20.14 18.31 35.58
CA ASN A 58 -18.88 18.04 34.88
C ASN A 58 -18.84 16.60 34.38
N THR A 59 -18.41 16.42 33.13
CA THR A 59 -18.24 15.09 32.53
C THR A 59 -16.84 14.96 31.93
N SER A 60 -16.30 13.76 31.90
CA SER A 60 -15.03 13.49 31.22
C SER A 60 -15.25 12.40 30.20
N VAL A 61 -14.67 12.59 29.02
CA VAL A 61 -14.92 11.71 27.88
C VAL A 61 -13.63 11.43 27.13
N VAL A 62 -13.47 10.21 26.63
CA VAL A 62 -12.32 9.80 25.83
C VAL A 62 -12.60 10.13 24.37
N ALA A 63 -11.88 11.09 23.80
CA ALA A 63 -11.96 11.42 22.39
C ALA A 63 -10.91 10.62 21.61
N LYS A 64 -11.28 10.12 20.42
CA LYS A 64 -10.30 9.53 19.51
C LYS A 64 -9.54 10.63 18.77
N THR A 65 -8.24 10.48 18.63
CA THR A 65 -7.35 11.47 18.01
C THR A 65 -6.81 11.02 16.66
N SER A 66 -7.34 9.93 16.11
CA SER A 66 -6.93 9.39 14.81
C SER A 66 -7.13 10.38 13.65
N SER A 67 -8.10 11.29 13.78
CA SER A 67 -8.49 12.28 12.78
C SER A 67 -8.95 13.57 13.48
N PRO A 68 -8.79 14.76 12.86
CA PRO A 68 -9.32 16.00 13.43
C PRO A 68 -10.82 15.90 13.69
N ILE A 69 -11.27 16.45 14.82
CA ILE A 69 -12.69 16.45 15.20
C ILE A 69 -13.21 17.88 15.16
N GLN A 70 -14.37 18.05 14.55
CA GLN A 70 -15.19 19.25 14.63
C GLN A 70 -16.24 19.04 15.73
N ILE A 71 -16.32 19.96 16.68
CA ILE A 71 -17.27 19.94 17.78
C ILE A 71 -18.12 21.21 17.70
N GLU A 72 -19.43 21.03 17.70
CA GLU A 72 -20.40 22.11 17.80
C GLU A 72 -21.26 21.86 19.05
N TYR A 73 -21.59 22.92 19.78
CA TYR A 73 -22.59 22.84 20.84
C TYR A 73 -23.70 23.84 20.60
N ILE A 74 -24.92 23.35 20.82
CA ILE A 74 -26.16 24.07 20.58
C ILE A 74 -26.75 24.43 21.95
N PHE A 75 -26.92 25.73 22.18
CA PHE A 75 -27.61 26.26 23.35
C PHE A 75 -29.14 26.20 23.17
N SER A 76 -29.90 26.29 24.26
CA SER A 76 -31.37 26.37 24.22
C SER A 76 -31.89 27.55 23.39
N SER A 77 -31.10 28.63 23.32
CA SER A 77 -31.34 29.84 22.51
C SER A 77 -31.03 29.67 21.02
N ASN A 78 -30.63 28.47 20.58
CA ASN A 78 -30.24 28.14 19.21
C ASN A 78 -28.97 28.87 18.70
N THR A 79 -28.21 29.52 19.60
CA THR A 79 -26.85 30.00 19.27
C THR A 79 -25.91 28.80 19.11
N LYS A 80 -25.04 28.88 18.11
CA LYS A 80 -24.12 27.80 17.72
C LYS A 80 -22.69 28.28 17.84
N CYS A 81 -21.87 27.57 18.61
CA CYS A 81 -20.42 27.77 18.63
C CYS A 81 -19.78 26.60 17.89
N HIS A 82 -19.03 26.91 16.83
CA HIS A 82 -18.32 25.92 16.04
C HIS A 82 -16.82 25.95 16.34
N TYR A 83 -16.26 24.79 16.67
CA TYR A 83 -14.83 24.62 16.88
C TYR A 83 -14.29 23.46 16.06
N GLN A 84 -13.19 23.73 15.37
CA GLN A 84 -12.38 22.71 14.74
C GLN A 84 -11.02 22.71 15.43
N GLN A 85 -10.65 21.59 16.03
CA GLN A 85 -9.36 21.45 16.67
C GLN A 85 -8.82 20.05 16.48
N LEU A 86 -7.53 19.98 16.11
CA LEU A 86 -6.80 18.73 16.11
C LEU A 86 -6.46 18.37 17.55
N LEU A 87 -6.97 17.23 18.02
CA LEU A 87 -6.61 16.68 19.32
C LEU A 87 -5.37 15.79 19.15
N TYR A 88 -4.34 16.07 19.95
CA TYR A 88 -3.16 15.23 20.08
C TYR A 88 -3.38 14.10 21.10
N GLU A 89 -2.80 12.94 20.81
CA GLU A 89 -2.87 11.71 21.61
C GLU A 89 -2.34 11.85 23.03
N HIS A 90 -2.99 11.18 23.98
CA HIS A 90 -2.68 11.16 25.41
C HIS A 90 -2.76 12.52 26.11
N TYR A 91 -3.08 13.62 25.41
CA TYR A 91 -3.30 14.92 26.02
C TYR A 91 -4.58 14.92 26.85
N ARG A 92 -4.60 15.76 27.88
CA ARG A 92 -5.81 16.10 28.63
C ARG A 92 -6.24 17.50 28.27
N TYR A 93 -7.40 17.61 27.64
CA TYR A 93 -8.02 18.86 27.24
C TYR A 93 -9.08 19.28 28.24
N GLY A 94 -9.23 20.59 28.44
CA GLY A 94 -10.34 21.21 29.15
C GLY A 94 -11.24 21.94 28.16
N LEU A 95 -12.54 21.68 28.22
CA LEU A 95 -13.57 22.46 27.55
C LEU A 95 -14.44 23.11 28.62
N ASN A 96 -14.24 24.40 28.84
CA ASN A 96 -15.10 25.18 29.74
C ASN A 96 -16.23 25.75 28.91
N ILE A 97 -17.48 25.39 29.20
CA ILE A 97 -18.64 25.89 28.48
C ILE A 97 -19.23 27.05 29.28
N THR A 98 -19.16 28.25 28.69
CA THR A 98 -19.69 29.50 29.25
C THR A 98 -20.60 30.20 28.23
N GLU A 99 -21.26 31.30 28.60
CA GLU A 99 -22.10 32.08 27.68
C GLU A 99 -21.32 32.63 26.46
N LYS A 100 -19.99 32.76 26.59
CA LYS A 100 -19.10 33.08 25.47
C LYS A 100 -18.57 31.78 24.88
N CYS A 101 -18.47 31.73 23.55
CA CYS A 101 -17.76 30.65 22.89
C CYS A 101 -16.29 30.64 23.40
N SER A 102 -15.92 29.64 24.22
CA SER A 102 -14.55 29.39 24.68
C SER A 102 -13.91 28.19 23.94
N PRO A 103 -12.67 28.31 23.46
CA PRO A 103 -11.98 27.21 22.77
C PRO A 103 -11.55 26.12 23.75
N ILE A 104 -11.25 24.93 23.22
CA ILE A 104 -10.65 23.84 23.98
C ILE A 104 -9.20 24.22 24.32
N TYR A 105 -8.85 24.13 25.61
CA TYR A 105 -7.49 24.43 26.08
C TYR A 105 -6.78 23.15 26.55
N ILE A 106 -5.46 23.17 26.53
CA ILE A 106 -4.63 22.06 27.01
C ILE A 106 -4.51 22.19 28.54
N LYS A 107 -4.94 21.16 29.26
CA LYS A 107 -4.84 21.08 30.73
C LYS A 107 -3.55 20.40 31.16
N GLU A 108 -3.25 19.25 30.56
CA GLU A 108 -2.00 18.52 30.77
C GLU A 108 -1.45 18.10 29.39
N PRO A 109 -0.23 18.53 29.02
CA PRO A 109 0.40 18.10 27.78
C PRO A 109 0.90 16.65 27.91
N ALA A 110 0.93 15.92 26.80
CA ALA A 110 1.51 14.58 26.74
C ALA A 110 2.75 14.52 25.83
N ASP A 111 3.52 13.44 25.97
CA ASP A 111 4.68 13.19 25.12
C ASP A 111 4.28 13.09 23.65
N ASN A 112 5.11 13.64 22.77
CA ASN A 112 4.84 13.64 21.33
C ASN A 112 4.73 12.22 20.78
N ALA A 113 3.55 11.87 20.26
CA ALA A 113 3.27 10.57 19.64
C ALA A 113 4.25 10.21 18.49
N TYR A 114 4.81 11.22 17.81
CA TYR A 114 5.76 11.06 16.70
C TYR A 114 7.23 10.95 17.14
N LEU A 115 7.55 11.10 18.42
CA LEU A 115 8.92 11.00 18.91
C LEU A 115 9.55 9.61 18.66
N PRO A 116 8.84 8.48 18.89
CA PRO A 116 9.40 7.15 18.65
C PRO A 116 9.77 6.90 17.19
N ILE A 117 8.99 7.40 16.22
CA ILE A 117 9.34 7.23 14.80
C ILE A 117 10.54 8.07 14.40
N LEU A 118 10.67 9.28 14.94
CA LEU A 118 11.87 10.10 14.75
C LEU A 118 13.11 9.41 15.32
N MET A 119 13.02 8.88 16.54
CA MET A 119 14.10 8.12 17.17
C MET A 119 14.48 6.89 16.33
N ALA A 120 13.50 6.12 15.86
CA ALA A 120 13.75 4.98 15.00
C ALA A 120 14.47 5.37 13.69
N PHE A 121 14.08 6.48 13.06
CA PHE A 121 14.74 6.99 11.87
C PHE A 121 16.20 7.40 12.14
N VAL A 122 16.45 8.15 13.22
CA VAL A 122 17.80 8.56 13.63
C VAL A 122 18.66 7.33 13.92
N ILE A 123 18.14 6.33 14.62
CA ILE A 123 18.84 5.09 14.93
C ILE A 123 19.19 4.33 13.63
N LEU A 124 18.22 4.08 12.75
CA LEU A 124 18.47 3.37 11.48
C LEU A 124 19.44 4.14 10.57
N PHE A 125 19.33 5.46 10.51
CA PHE A 125 20.25 6.30 9.74
C PHE A 125 21.67 6.29 10.33
N SER A 126 21.79 6.34 11.66
CA SER A 126 23.07 6.23 12.35
C SER A 126 23.73 4.87 12.07
N PHE A 127 23.00 3.75 12.16
CA PHE A 127 23.52 2.44 11.76
C PHE A 127 23.94 2.38 10.29
N GLY A 128 23.15 2.96 9.37
CA GLY A 128 23.49 3.02 7.95
C GLY A 128 24.76 3.84 7.67
N THR A 129 24.92 4.99 8.33
CA THR A 129 26.09 5.86 8.18
C THR A 129 27.34 5.24 8.82
N ILE A 130 27.22 4.65 10.01
CA ILE A 130 28.30 3.90 10.66
C ILE A 130 28.75 2.74 9.78
N TRP A 131 27.81 1.95 9.25
CA TRP A 131 28.12 0.85 8.33
C TRP A 131 28.84 1.34 7.07
N TYR A 132 28.41 2.47 6.50
CA TYR A 132 29.07 3.10 5.36
C TYR A 132 30.49 3.59 5.72
N MET A 133 30.66 4.23 6.87
CA MET A 133 31.96 4.71 7.35
C MET A 133 32.93 3.55 7.60
N ILE A 134 32.49 2.48 8.26
CA ILE A 134 33.28 1.25 8.46
C ILE A 134 33.72 0.68 7.10
N LYS A 135 32.81 0.63 6.12
CA LYS A 135 33.13 0.16 4.77
C LYS A 135 34.15 1.05 4.06
N CYS A 136 34.05 2.37 4.20
CA CYS A 136 35.00 3.33 3.65
C CYS A 136 36.38 3.21 4.30
N ILE A 137 36.44 3.09 5.63
CA ILE A 137 37.69 2.89 6.39
C ILE A 137 38.34 1.57 5.96
N TYR A 138 37.56 0.48 5.90
CA TYR A 138 38.04 -0.84 5.48
C TYR A 138 38.63 -0.82 4.07
N LYS A 139 37.95 -0.15 3.13
CA LYS A 139 38.42 -0.01 1.74
C LYS A 139 39.76 0.74 1.66
N ASN A 140 40.05 1.63 2.59
CA ASN A 140 41.26 2.47 2.58
C ASN A 140 42.41 1.89 3.43
N SER A 141 42.13 1.01 4.39
CA SER A 141 43.14 0.37 5.24
C SER A 141 43.66 -0.94 4.65
N GLY A 142 44.72 -0.88 3.83
CA GLY A 142 45.32 -2.05 3.18
C GLY A 142 45.79 -3.18 4.12
N ARG A 143 45.94 -2.91 5.44
CA ARG A 143 46.39 -3.87 6.46
C ARG A 143 45.33 -4.85 6.95
N LEU A 144 44.04 -4.55 6.80
CA LEU A 144 42.94 -5.38 7.33
C LEU A 144 42.35 -6.38 6.31
N ARG A 145 42.89 -6.37 5.08
CA ARG A 145 42.48 -7.24 3.97
C ARG A 145 42.86 -8.72 4.18
N GLN A 146 43.82 -8.99 5.07
CA GLN A 146 44.37 -10.33 5.29
C GLN A 146 43.66 -11.13 6.40
N LEU A 147 42.90 -10.47 7.28
CA LEU A 147 42.31 -11.10 8.48
C LEU A 147 40.90 -11.66 8.26
N LEU A 148 40.24 -11.36 7.14
CA LEU A 148 38.84 -11.72 6.88
C LEU A 148 38.65 -12.30 5.48
N THR A 149 39.34 -13.41 5.20
CA THR A 149 39.05 -14.31 4.06
C THR A 149 37.70 -15.05 4.19
N TRP A 150 36.85 -14.67 5.14
CA TRP A 150 35.53 -15.28 5.36
C TRP A 150 34.38 -14.54 4.65
N SER A 151 34.67 -13.58 3.76
CA SER A 151 33.64 -12.84 3.01
C SER A 151 33.91 -12.68 1.50
N THR A 152 34.77 -13.54 0.96
CA THR A 152 35.21 -13.58 -0.45
C THR A 152 34.19 -14.16 -1.44
N GLU A 153 32.89 -14.15 -1.12
CA GLU A 153 31.81 -14.32 -2.12
C GLU A 153 31.13 -12.98 -2.45
N MET A 154 31.48 -11.89 -1.76
CA MET A 154 30.91 -10.57 -2.01
C MET A 154 31.84 -9.63 -2.82
N GLU A 155 33.10 -10.04 -3.05
CA GLU A 155 34.15 -9.22 -3.67
C GLU A 155 34.32 -9.44 -5.18
N GLU A 156 33.89 -10.58 -5.76
CA GLU A 156 33.97 -10.81 -7.22
C GLU A 156 33.01 -9.92 -8.04
N ASP A 157 31.92 -9.45 -7.43
CA ASP A 157 30.87 -8.68 -8.13
C ASP A 157 31.11 -7.16 -8.18
N LEU A 158 32.23 -6.68 -7.62
CA LEU A 158 32.54 -5.24 -7.45
C LEU A 158 33.77 -4.76 -8.23
N ILE A 159 34.49 -5.64 -8.93
CA ILE A 159 35.56 -5.25 -9.86
C ILE A 159 34.93 -4.90 -11.21
N GLY A 160 34.25 -3.76 -11.25
CA GLY A 160 33.66 -3.20 -12.45
C GLY A 160 34.10 -1.74 -12.61
N SER A 161 35.39 -1.54 -12.91
CA SER A 161 36.00 -0.39 -13.61
C SER A 161 37.21 0.23 -12.89
N SER A 162 38.43 -0.09 -13.34
CA SER A 162 39.36 0.91 -13.93
C SER A 162 40.68 0.25 -14.40
N ALA A 163 40.99 0.51 -15.68
CA ALA A 163 42.31 0.50 -16.35
C ALA A 163 43.14 -0.80 -16.50
N GLY A 164 43.37 -1.21 -17.76
CA GLY A 164 44.53 -2.02 -18.19
C GLY A 164 44.21 -3.18 -19.16
N THR A 165 44.47 -2.99 -20.45
CA THR A 165 44.58 -4.05 -21.48
C THR A 165 46.05 -4.52 -21.57
N PRO A 166 46.37 -5.69 -22.17
CA PRO A 166 46.06 -7.06 -21.79
C PRO A 166 47.33 -7.86 -21.42
N LEU A 167 47.23 -8.91 -20.60
CA LEU A 167 48.09 -10.08 -20.76
C LEU A 167 47.22 -11.34 -20.64
N VAL A 168 47.22 -12.09 -21.74
CA VAL A 168 46.57 -13.38 -21.91
C VAL A 168 47.25 -14.40 -21.00
N PHE A 169 46.49 -14.94 -20.05
CA PHE A 169 46.73 -16.28 -19.53
C PHE A 169 45.42 -17.05 -19.72
N GLU A 170 45.42 -17.95 -20.70
CA GLU A 170 44.37 -18.97 -20.86
C GLU A 170 44.34 -19.83 -19.59
N ARG A 171 43.25 -19.71 -18.83
CA ARG A 171 42.78 -20.80 -17.97
C ARG A 171 41.60 -21.48 -18.68
N PRO A 172 41.52 -22.82 -18.63
CA PRO A 172 40.44 -23.56 -19.27
C PRO A 172 39.09 -23.17 -18.65
N PRO A 173 37.99 -23.21 -19.43
CA PRO A 173 36.70 -22.72 -18.97
C PRO A 173 36.11 -23.69 -17.94
N THR A 174 36.21 -23.35 -16.66
CA THR A 174 35.25 -23.86 -15.68
C THR A 174 33.88 -23.26 -16.01
N ALA A 175 32.89 -24.13 -16.10
CA ALA A 175 31.52 -23.79 -16.48
C ALA A 175 30.92 -22.76 -15.52
N ILE A 176 31.04 -21.47 -15.86
CA ILE A 176 30.28 -20.41 -15.20
C ILE A 176 28.82 -20.65 -15.56
N ALA A 177 28.05 -21.08 -14.56
CA ALA A 177 26.60 -21.11 -14.63
C ALA A 177 26.11 -19.76 -15.15
N LYS A 178 25.48 -19.77 -16.32
CA LYS A 178 24.98 -18.59 -17.02
C LYS A 178 23.96 -17.87 -16.11
N HIS A 179 24.41 -16.91 -15.30
CA HIS A 179 23.49 -15.98 -14.65
C HIS A 179 22.79 -15.21 -15.77
N SER A 180 21.55 -15.57 -16.09
CA SER A 180 20.72 -14.77 -16.99
C SER A 180 20.69 -13.36 -16.43
N ASN A 181 21.15 -12.35 -17.18
CA ASN A 181 21.20 -10.95 -16.77
C ASN A 181 19.84 -10.48 -16.22
N ARG A 182 19.66 -10.60 -14.90
CA ARG A 182 18.45 -10.24 -14.17
C ARG A 182 18.56 -8.77 -13.81
N LEU A 183 17.53 -7.98 -14.14
CA LEU A 183 17.50 -6.54 -13.88
C LEU A 183 17.45 -6.29 -12.36
N LYS A 184 18.55 -5.79 -11.79
CA LYS A 184 18.66 -5.58 -10.34
C LYS A 184 17.71 -4.49 -9.87
N SER A 185 17.41 -3.48 -10.70
CA SER A 185 16.42 -2.44 -10.38
C SER A 185 15.00 -3.00 -10.15
N VAL A 186 14.58 -3.99 -10.94
CA VAL A 186 13.25 -4.60 -10.84
C VAL A 186 13.10 -5.37 -9.53
N ASP A 187 14.13 -6.14 -9.16
CA ASP A 187 14.12 -6.85 -7.87
C ASP A 187 14.25 -5.86 -6.71
N THR A 188 15.04 -4.79 -6.85
CA THR A 188 15.13 -3.74 -5.83
C THR A 188 13.79 -3.05 -5.60
N PHE A 189 13.05 -2.72 -6.67
CA PHE A 189 11.71 -2.13 -6.54
C PHE A 189 10.74 -3.11 -5.91
N ARG A 190 10.75 -4.38 -6.33
CA ARG A 190 9.91 -5.42 -5.71
C ARG A 190 10.23 -5.61 -4.22
N GLY A 191 11.51 -5.54 -3.90
CA GLY A 191 12.05 -5.58 -2.55
C GLY A 191 11.59 -4.42 -1.66
N LEU A 192 11.59 -3.20 -2.22
CA LEU A 192 11.00 -2.04 -1.57
C LEU A 192 9.51 -2.28 -1.28
N CYS A 193 8.75 -2.74 -2.26
CA CYS A 193 7.32 -3.01 -2.10
C CYS A 193 7.06 -4.04 -1.00
N ILE A 194 7.75 -5.19 -1.01
CA ILE A 194 7.53 -6.23 0.01
C ILE A 194 7.99 -5.79 1.40
N ALA A 195 9.06 -5.00 1.52
CA ALA A 195 9.52 -4.45 2.79
C ALA A 195 8.47 -3.52 3.42
N VAL A 196 7.94 -2.59 2.63
CA VAL A 196 6.87 -1.69 3.08
C VAL A 196 5.58 -2.48 3.37
N MET A 197 5.27 -3.49 2.55
CA MET A 197 4.10 -4.36 2.77
C MET A 197 4.14 -5.04 4.13
N ILE A 198 5.24 -5.70 4.46
CA ILE A 198 5.40 -6.43 5.74
C ILE A 198 5.27 -5.46 6.91
N PHE A 199 5.95 -4.32 6.85
CA PHE A 199 5.92 -3.32 7.90
C PHE A 199 4.51 -2.75 8.14
N VAL A 200 3.77 -2.46 7.07
CA VAL A 200 2.39 -1.95 7.14
C VAL A 200 1.41 -3.04 7.58
N ASN A 201 1.58 -4.29 7.15
CA ASN A 201 0.71 -5.41 7.54
C ASN A 201 0.82 -5.71 9.05
N TYR A 202 2.01 -5.55 9.64
CA TYR A 202 2.21 -5.60 11.10
C TYR A 202 1.60 -4.38 11.83
N GLY A 203 1.13 -3.39 11.08
CA GLY A 203 0.38 -2.24 11.58
C GLY A 203 1.11 -0.91 11.46
N GLY A 204 2.34 -0.88 10.93
CA GLY A 204 3.08 0.36 10.64
C GLY A 204 3.32 1.26 11.86
N GLY A 205 3.29 0.68 13.07
CA GLY A 205 3.38 1.41 14.33
C GLY A 205 2.07 2.09 14.73
N GLN A 206 0.95 1.77 14.07
CA GLN A 206 -0.39 2.34 14.22
C GLN A 206 -0.54 3.81 13.81
N TYR A 207 0.48 4.42 13.20
CA TYR A 207 0.39 5.80 12.72
C TYR A 207 -0.60 5.95 11.55
N TRP A 208 -1.31 7.07 11.53
CA TRP A 208 -2.34 7.36 10.51
C TRP A 208 -1.81 7.27 9.06
N PHE A 209 -0.57 7.71 8.79
CA PHE A 209 0.00 7.70 7.43
C PHE A 209 0.44 6.32 6.93
N PHE A 210 0.58 5.33 7.82
CA PHE A 210 0.81 3.93 7.46
C PHE A 210 -0.49 3.09 7.51
N LYS A 211 -1.61 3.67 7.94
CA LYS A 211 -2.93 3.06 7.81
C LYS A 211 -3.51 3.34 6.43
N HIS A 212 -4.44 2.50 5.97
CA HIS A 212 -5.17 2.74 4.73
C HIS A 212 -6.10 3.94 4.88
N SER A 213 -6.31 4.70 3.81
CA SER A 213 -7.34 5.74 3.81
C SER A 213 -8.72 5.16 4.16
N VAL A 214 -9.52 5.90 4.94
CA VAL A 214 -10.85 5.47 5.37
C VAL A 214 -11.76 5.18 4.17
N TRP A 215 -11.80 6.09 3.19
CA TRP A 215 -12.53 5.88 1.93
C TRP A 215 -11.75 6.43 0.73
N ASN A 216 -11.77 7.75 0.55
CA ASN A 216 -10.98 8.44 -0.46
C ASN A 216 -9.62 8.85 0.10
N GLY A 217 -8.60 8.88 -0.75
CA GLY A 217 -7.25 9.28 -0.38
C GLY A 217 -6.19 8.27 -0.82
N LEU A 218 -4.95 8.64 -0.57
CA LEU A 218 -3.77 7.85 -0.92
C LEU A 218 -2.77 7.90 0.24
N THR A 219 -2.60 6.78 0.94
CA THR A 219 -1.54 6.65 1.95
C THR A 219 -0.41 5.74 1.46
N ILE A 220 0.68 5.64 2.22
CA ILE A 220 1.83 4.79 1.86
C ILE A 220 1.41 3.31 1.72
N ALA A 221 0.50 2.88 2.59
CA ALA A 221 -0.06 1.53 2.60
C ALA A 221 -0.85 1.20 1.31
N ASP A 222 -1.39 2.22 0.65
CA ASP A 222 -2.22 2.05 -0.55
C ASP A 222 -1.41 1.91 -1.84
N LEU A 223 -0.14 2.34 -1.84
CA LEU A 223 0.75 2.31 -3.00
C LEU A 223 1.33 0.93 -3.30
N VAL A 224 1.56 0.13 -2.26
CA VAL A 224 2.36 -1.09 -2.34
C VAL A 224 1.72 -2.15 -3.25
N PHE A 225 0.42 -2.38 -3.09
CA PHE A 225 -0.27 -3.42 -3.84
C PHE A 225 -0.36 -3.12 -5.35
N PRO A 226 -0.77 -1.91 -5.80
CA PRO A 226 -0.69 -1.51 -7.21
C PRO A 226 0.71 -1.62 -7.80
N TRP A 227 1.75 -1.19 -7.07
CA TRP A 227 3.13 -1.29 -7.54
C TRP A 227 3.58 -2.73 -7.71
N PHE A 228 3.13 -3.65 -6.85
CA PHE A 228 3.41 -5.07 -7.00
C PHE A 228 2.72 -5.67 -8.24
N LEU A 229 1.46 -5.29 -8.53
CA LEU A 229 0.77 -5.68 -9.76
C LEU A 229 1.47 -5.16 -11.01
N TRP A 230 1.91 -3.90 -10.98
CA TRP A 230 2.68 -3.30 -12.06
C TRP A 230 4.02 -4.03 -12.28
N LEU A 231 4.78 -4.33 -11.22
CA LEU A 231 6.04 -5.08 -11.30
C LEU A 231 5.85 -6.51 -11.81
N MET A 232 4.74 -7.14 -11.44
CA MET A 232 4.35 -8.45 -11.96
C MET A 232 4.17 -8.41 -13.47
N GLY A 233 3.45 -7.41 -14.00
CA GLY A 233 3.28 -7.20 -15.43
C GLY A 233 4.60 -6.99 -16.17
N LEU A 234 5.49 -6.16 -15.63
CA LEU A 234 6.84 -5.94 -16.20
C LEU A 234 7.62 -7.26 -16.27
N SER A 235 7.63 -8.00 -15.16
CA SER A 235 8.36 -9.27 -15.04
C SER A 235 7.80 -10.35 -15.96
N LEU A 236 6.47 -10.38 -16.15
CA LEU A 236 5.75 -11.28 -17.03
C LEU A 236 6.17 -11.09 -18.48
N THR A 237 6.18 -9.85 -18.99
CA THR A 237 6.60 -9.55 -20.36
C THR A 237 8.04 -9.93 -20.63
N VAL A 238 8.96 -9.62 -19.72
CA VAL A 238 10.37 -10.01 -19.86
C VAL A 238 10.53 -11.53 -19.87
N SER A 239 9.80 -12.24 -19.00
CA SER A 239 9.82 -13.70 -18.93
C SER A 239 9.27 -14.37 -20.20
N ILE A 240 8.11 -13.91 -20.69
CA ILE A 240 7.52 -14.43 -21.93
C ILE A 240 8.43 -14.18 -23.12
N GLN A 241 9.02 -12.98 -23.23
CA GLN A 241 9.92 -12.68 -24.34
C GLN A 241 11.16 -13.58 -24.35
N ASN A 242 11.72 -13.89 -23.18
CA ASN A 242 12.83 -14.84 -23.09
C ASN A 242 12.42 -16.26 -23.52
N LYS A 243 11.21 -16.71 -23.16
CA LYS A 243 10.68 -18.01 -23.61
C LYS A 243 10.39 -18.04 -25.11
N MET A 244 9.89 -16.94 -25.67
CA MET A 244 9.66 -16.79 -27.11
C MET A 244 10.98 -16.85 -27.89
N ARG A 245 12.05 -16.21 -27.39
CA ARG A 245 13.41 -16.31 -27.98
C ARG A 245 13.98 -17.72 -27.88
N ALA A 246 13.65 -18.45 -26.81
CA ALA A 246 14.02 -19.85 -26.62
C ALA A 246 13.11 -20.84 -27.38
N LEU A 247 12.23 -20.36 -28.27
CA LEU A 247 11.34 -21.16 -29.12
C LEU A 247 10.41 -22.12 -28.34
N VAL A 248 10.04 -21.74 -27.11
CA VAL A 248 9.10 -22.52 -26.30
C VAL A 248 7.70 -22.44 -26.92
N PRO A 249 6.96 -23.57 -27.08
CA PRO A 249 5.64 -23.55 -27.68
C PRO A 249 4.62 -22.78 -26.83
N LYS A 250 3.76 -22.00 -27.50
CA LYS A 250 2.73 -21.16 -26.83
C LYS A 250 1.81 -21.95 -25.89
N ARG A 251 1.43 -23.19 -26.26
CA ARG A 251 0.59 -24.06 -25.42
C ARG A 251 1.22 -24.33 -24.05
N LEU A 252 2.53 -24.58 -24.01
CA LEU A 252 3.25 -24.82 -22.76
C LEU A 252 3.33 -23.54 -21.92
N MET A 253 3.53 -22.39 -22.55
CA MET A 253 3.51 -21.10 -21.85
C MET A 253 2.15 -20.78 -21.23
N VAL A 254 1.05 -21.04 -21.95
CA VAL A 254 -0.31 -20.88 -21.41
C VAL A 254 -0.53 -21.81 -20.21
N PHE A 255 -0.15 -23.08 -20.32
CA PHE A 255 -0.28 -24.03 -19.20
C PHE A 255 0.50 -23.57 -17.96
N GLN A 256 1.72 -23.05 -18.14
CA GLN A 256 2.51 -22.49 -17.04
C GLN A 256 1.84 -21.25 -16.41
N VAL A 257 1.23 -20.39 -17.22
CA VAL A 257 0.48 -19.22 -16.73
C VAL A 257 -0.74 -19.67 -15.91
N ILE A 258 -1.50 -20.64 -16.40
CA ILE A 258 -2.66 -21.20 -15.70
C ILE A 258 -2.23 -21.84 -14.38
N ARG A 259 -1.24 -22.73 -14.39
CA ARG A 259 -0.72 -23.39 -13.19
C ARG A 259 -0.29 -22.39 -12.13
N ARG A 260 0.49 -21.37 -12.50
CA ARG A 260 0.94 -20.34 -11.56
C ARG A 260 -0.22 -19.54 -10.98
N SER A 261 -1.21 -19.21 -11.80
CA SER A 261 -2.42 -18.49 -11.36
C SER A 261 -3.22 -19.30 -10.35
N LEU A 262 -3.40 -20.61 -10.61
CA LEU A 262 -4.08 -21.52 -9.70
C LEU A 262 -3.34 -21.67 -8.37
N ILE A 263 -2.02 -21.83 -8.39
CA ILE A 263 -1.23 -21.92 -7.14
C ILE A 263 -1.37 -20.64 -6.31
N LEU A 264 -1.34 -19.46 -6.94
CA LEU A 264 -1.52 -18.18 -6.23
C LEU A 264 -2.92 -18.04 -5.62
N ILE A 265 -3.97 -18.46 -6.33
CA ILE A 265 -5.34 -18.44 -5.81
C ILE A 265 -5.47 -19.40 -4.62
N LEU A 266 -4.95 -20.62 -4.73
CA LEU A 266 -4.98 -21.62 -3.65
C LEU A 266 -4.23 -21.14 -2.41
N LEU A 267 -3.03 -20.59 -2.59
CA LEU A 267 -2.22 -19.99 -1.53
C LEU A 267 -2.97 -18.84 -0.82
N GLY A 268 -3.69 -18.01 -1.59
CA GLY A 268 -4.53 -16.94 -1.07
C GLY A 268 -5.68 -17.44 -0.20
N ILE A 269 -6.36 -18.50 -0.61
CA ILE A 269 -7.45 -19.11 0.18
C ILE A 269 -6.92 -19.66 1.50
N ILE A 270 -5.77 -20.33 1.47
CA ILE A 270 -5.10 -20.86 2.68
C ILE A 270 -4.78 -19.73 3.66
N ILE A 271 -4.21 -18.62 3.16
CA ILE A 271 -3.84 -17.48 3.98
C ILE A 271 -5.06 -16.76 4.56
N ASN A 272 -6.10 -16.54 3.76
CA ASN A 272 -7.34 -15.90 4.22
C ASN A 272 -8.03 -16.73 5.32
N SER A 273 -7.84 -18.06 5.31
CA SER A 273 -8.34 -18.96 6.37
C SER A 273 -7.62 -18.75 7.70
N ASN A 274 -6.34 -18.37 7.69
CA ASN A 274 -5.51 -18.27 8.89
C ASN A 274 -6.01 -17.22 9.92
N LYS A 275 -6.78 -16.21 9.49
CA LYS A 275 -7.28 -15.18 10.41
C LYS A 275 -8.56 -15.58 11.15
N ASN A 276 -9.36 -16.50 10.59
CA ASN A 276 -10.67 -16.91 11.10
C ASN A 276 -10.84 -18.44 11.05
N LEU A 277 -9.92 -19.19 11.66
CA LEU A 277 -9.89 -20.67 11.62
C LEU A 277 -11.17 -21.36 12.15
N SER A 278 -12.01 -20.66 12.93
CA SER A 278 -13.15 -21.26 13.63
C SER A 278 -14.48 -21.20 12.89
N THR A 279 -14.62 -20.48 11.77
CA THR A 279 -15.94 -20.31 11.12
C THR A 279 -15.84 -20.18 9.60
N ILE A 280 -16.13 -21.26 8.87
CA ILE A 280 -16.16 -21.32 7.40
C ILE A 280 -17.12 -20.26 6.81
N ALA A 281 -18.20 -19.93 7.53
CA ALA A 281 -19.19 -18.94 7.10
C ALA A 281 -18.65 -17.50 7.00
N GLU A 282 -17.50 -17.20 7.62
CA GLU A 282 -16.85 -15.87 7.59
C GLU A 282 -15.53 -15.89 6.81
N LEU A 283 -15.24 -16.97 6.07
CA LEU A 283 -14.03 -17.07 5.26
C LEU A 283 -14.05 -16.00 4.16
N ARG A 284 -13.00 -15.19 4.06
CA ARG A 284 -12.88 -14.19 3.01
C ARG A 284 -12.45 -14.82 1.67
N ILE A 285 -13.30 -14.73 0.64
CA ILE A 285 -13.02 -15.29 -0.71
C ILE A 285 -12.12 -14.36 -1.54
N PRO A 286 -12.54 -13.12 -1.87
CA PRO A 286 -11.68 -12.14 -2.54
C PRO A 286 -10.51 -11.74 -1.63
N GLY A 287 -9.30 -11.75 -2.20
CA GLY A 287 -8.11 -11.36 -1.47
C GLY A 287 -6.97 -10.98 -2.42
N VAL A 288 -5.89 -10.46 -1.84
CA VAL A 288 -4.75 -9.90 -2.56
C VAL A 288 -4.13 -10.94 -3.51
N LEU A 289 -3.87 -12.16 -3.04
CA LEU A 289 -3.28 -13.22 -3.86
C LEU A 289 -4.23 -13.77 -4.92
N GLN A 290 -5.53 -13.87 -4.61
CA GLN A 290 -6.55 -14.28 -5.56
C GLN A 290 -6.63 -13.28 -6.73
N ARG A 291 -6.69 -11.97 -6.42
CA ARG A 291 -6.65 -10.91 -7.43
C ARG A 291 -5.36 -10.96 -8.25
N ILE A 292 -4.19 -11.12 -7.60
CA ILE A 292 -2.91 -11.29 -8.29
C ILE A 292 -2.99 -12.47 -9.27
N GLY A 293 -3.52 -13.61 -8.85
CA GLY A 293 -3.68 -14.79 -9.70
C GLY A 293 -4.61 -14.55 -10.90
N LEU A 294 -5.77 -13.93 -10.69
CA LEU A 294 -6.73 -13.62 -11.77
C LEU A 294 -6.17 -12.61 -12.77
N VAL A 295 -5.53 -11.53 -12.28
CA VAL A 295 -4.90 -10.53 -13.15
C VAL A 295 -3.75 -11.15 -13.93
N TYR A 296 -2.90 -11.97 -13.28
CA TYR A 296 -1.80 -12.67 -13.94
C TYR A 296 -2.31 -13.63 -15.03
N LEU A 297 -3.43 -14.31 -14.79
CA LEU A 297 -4.05 -15.20 -15.77
C LEU A 297 -4.48 -14.42 -17.02
N VAL A 298 -5.26 -13.35 -16.86
CA VAL A 298 -5.78 -12.57 -17.98
C VAL A 298 -4.64 -11.90 -18.75
N VAL A 299 -3.78 -11.15 -18.06
CA VAL A 299 -2.66 -10.43 -18.69
C VAL A 299 -1.64 -11.40 -19.28
N GLY A 300 -1.37 -12.52 -18.61
CA GLY A 300 -0.47 -13.57 -19.10
C GLY A 300 -0.96 -14.24 -20.37
N ILE A 301 -2.25 -14.57 -20.45
CA ILE A 301 -2.86 -15.14 -21.67
C ILE A 301 -2.81 -14.12 -22.82
N LEU A 302 -3.19 -12.86 -22.57
CA LEU A 302 -3.11 -11.79 -23.56
C LEU A 302 -1.66 -11.61 -24.06
N GLU A 303 -0.68 -11.69 -23.16
CA GLU A 303 0.72 -11.58 -23.52
C GLU A 303 1.20 -12.78 -24.36
N VAL A 304 0.87 -14.03 -23.99
CA VAL A 304 1.29 -15.20 -24.78
C VAL A 304 0.64 -15.24 -26.17
N ILE A 305 -0.62 -14.83 -26.29
CA ILE A 305 -1.35 -14.86 -27.57
C ILE A 305 -0.78 -13.81 -28.52
N PHE A 306 -0.72 -12.54 -28.08
CA PHE A 306 -0.43 -11.41 -28.97
C PHE A 306 1.05 -11.04 -29.07
N THR A 307 1.91 -11.54 -28.16
CA THR A 307 3.35 -11.27 -28.27
C THR A 307 3.93 -11.98 -29.48
N LYS A 308 4.62 -11.19 -30.30
CA LYS A 308 5.44 -11.65 -31.42
C LYS A 308 6.91 -11.59 -31.01
N ARG A 309 7.72 -12.45 -31.62
CA ARG A 309 9.18 -12.37 -31.49
C ARG A 309 9.61 -10.97 -31.96
N THR A 310 10.23 -10.22 -31.06
CA THR A 310 10.78 -8.90 -31.40
C THR A 310 12.19 -9.14 -31.89
N ASP A 311 12.38 -9.04 -33.20
CA ASP A 311 13.71 -9.00 -33.79
C ASP A 311 14.29 -7.58 -33.58
N ILE A 312 15.60 -7.52 -33.33
CA ILE A 312 16.30 -6.31 -32.90
C ILE A 312 16.56 -5.44 -34.15
N GLU A 313 15.51 -4.82 -34.68
CA GLU A 313 15.63 -3.78 -35.70
C GLU A 313 15.54 -2.38 -35.06
N MET A 314 15.99 -1.36 -35.80
CA MET A 314 16.00 0.03 -35.35
C MET A 314 14.58 0.46 -34.93
N ALA A 315 14.36 0.60 -33.63
CA ALA A 315 13.03 0.82 -33.10
C ALA A 315 12.52 2.24 -33.39
N HIS A 316 11.44 2.35 -34.15
CA HIS A 316 10.70 3.61 -34.30
C HIS A 316 10.10 4.06 -32.96
N TRP A 317 9.89 5.37 -32.81
CA TRP A 317 9.45 6.00 -31.55
C TRP A 317 8.14 5.43 -30.95
N ALA A 318 7.27 4.84 -31.78
CA ALA A 318 5.98 4.25 -31.37
C ALA A 318 5.91 2.72 -31.53
N GLN A 319 7.04 2.03 -31.76
CA GLN A 319 7.03 0.60 -32.06
C GLN A 319 6.49 -0.25 -30.90
N ASP A 320 6.72 0.18 -29.66
CA ASP A 320 6.23 -0.47 -28.44
C ASP A 320 4.70 -0.50 -28.39
N ILE A 321 4.05 0.63 -28.68
CA ILE A 321 2.58 0.76 -28.73
C ILE A 321 2.03 0.06 -29.98
N LYS A 322 2.63 0.28 -31.15
CA LYS A 322 2.16 -0.32 -32.40
C LYS A 322 2.19 -1.85 -32.34
N SER A 323 3.21 -2.43 -31.71
CA SER A 323 3.27 -3.89 -31.49
C SER A 323 2.25 -4.41 -30.46
N ALA A 324 1.71 -3.52 -29.62
CA ALA A 324 0.79 -3.84 -28.53
C ALA A 324 -0.67 -3.43 -28.81
N TRP A 325 -0.98 -2.94 -30.02
CA TRP A 325 -2.25 -2.27 -30.29
C TRP A 325 -3.47 -3.15 -30.00
N GLN A 326 -3.42 -4.44 -30.30
CA GLN A 326 -4.52 -5.39 -30.03
C GLN A 326 -4.76 -5.57 -28.53
N GLN A 327 -3.68 -5.64 -27.74
CA GLN A 327 -3.78 -5.74 -26.29
C GLN A 327 -4.30 -4.45 -25.68
N TRP A 328 -3.81 -3.29 -26.14
CA TRP A 328 -4.33 -1.98 -25.73
C TRP A 328 -5.81 -1.83 -26.08
N ALA A 329 -6.26 -2.30 -27.25
CA ALA A 329 -7.67 -2.27 -27.63
C ALA A 329 -8.54 -3.12 -26.69
N ILE A 330 -8.10 -4.35 -26.37
CA ILE A 330 -8.83 -5.24 -25.43
C ILE A 330 -8.88 -4.64 -24.03
N VAL A 331 -7.73 -4.19 -23.49
CA VAL A 331 -7.67 -3.59 -22.15
C VAL A 331 -8.49 -2.31 -22.09
N SER A 332 -8.43 -1.46 -23.12
CA SER A 332 -9.24 -0.24 -23.19
C SER A 332 -10.73 -0.55 -23.25
N ALA A 333 -11.14 -1.60 -23.98
CA ALA A 333 -12.53 -2.06 -24.00
C ALA A 333 -12.99 -2.53 -22.61
N LEU A 334 -12.17 -3.31 -21.89
CA LEU A 334 -12.48 -3.74 -20.51
C LEU A 334 -12.66 -2.55 -19.56
N ILE A 335 -11.77 -1.56 -19.64
CA ILE A 335 -11.84 -0.35 -18.80
C ILE A 335 -13.01 0.55 -19.19
N THR A 336 -13.33 0.62 -20.48
CA THR A 336 -14.52 1.32 -20.98
C THR A 336 -15.76 0.66 -20.39
N ILE A 337 -15.93 -0.65 -20.54
CA ILE A 337 -17.05 -1.41 -19.96
C ILE A 337 -17.15 -1.18 -18.44
N HIS A 338 -16.04 -1.30 -17.72
CA HIS A 338 -15.99 -1.04 -16.27
C HIS A 338 -16.49 0.38 -15.93
N THR A 339 -16.00 1.40 -16.64
CA THR A 339 -16.36 2.80 -16.38
C THR A 339 -17.82 3.06 -16.72
N PHE A 340 -18.34 2.50 -17.81
CA PHE A 340 -19.75 2.57 -18.18
C PHE A 340 -20.64 1.90 -17.12
N VAL A 341 -20.26 0.73 -16.62
CA VAL A 341 -20.99 0.04 -15.55
C VAL A 341 -21.00 0.88 -14.27
N ILE A 342 -19.86 1.43 -13.86
CA ILE A 342 -19.77 2.25 -12.65
C ILE A 342 -20.64 3.52 -12.74
N LEU A 343 -20.63 4.20 -13.89
CA LEU A 343 -21.30 5.50 -14.04
C LEU A 343 -22.80 5.37 -14.37
N LEU A 344 -23.20 4.37 -15.14
CA LEU A 344 -24.56 4.29 -15.69
C LEU A 344 -25.43 3.20 -15.05
N ALA A 345 -24.86 2.18 -14.41
CA ALA A 345 -25.66 1.13 -13.81
C ALA A 345 -26.51 1.70 -12.65
N TYR A 346 -27.79 1.34 -12.66
CA TYR A 346 -28.71 1.71 -11.59
C TYR A 346 -28.69 0.66 -10.49
N VAL A 347 -28.44 1.11 -9.26
CA VAL A 347 -28.47 0.24 -8.07
C VAL A 347 -29.63 0.68 -7.17
N PRO A 348 -30.48 -0.26 -6.71
CA PRO A 348 -31.53 0.04 -5.76
C PRO A 348 -30.99 0.74 -4.51
N GLY A 349 -31.53 1.91 -4.17
CA GLY A 349 -31.11 2.71 -3.01
C GLY A 349 -29.90 3.63 -3.23
N CYS A 350 -29.06 3.37 -4.25
CA CYS A 350 -27.85 4.17 -4.51
C CYS A 350 -28.02 5.10 -5.72
N GLY A 351 -28.97 4.81 -6.60
CA GLY A 351 -29.12 5.54 -7.87
C GLY A 351 -28.05 5.15 -8.88
N ARG A 352 -27.67 6.08 -9.76
CA ARG A 352 -26.63 5.90 -10.79
C ARG A 352 -25.36 6.66 -10.40
N GLY A 353 -24.19 6.08 -10.66
CA GLY A 353 -22.90 6.76 -10.51
C GLY A 353 -22.43 7.03 -9.07
N TYR A 354 -23.06 6.42 -8.06
CA TYR A 354 -22.65 6.60 -6.67
C TYR A 354 -21.36 5.79 -6.36
N LEU A 355 -20.35 6.47 -5.82
CA LEU A 355 -19.02 5.91 -5.50
C LEU A 355 -18.62 6.09 -4.02
N GLY A 356 -19.54 6.56 -3.19
CA GLY A 356 -19.27 6.93 -1.81
C GLY A 356 -19.32 5.76 -0.82
N PRO A 357 -18.91 6.01 0.44
CA PRO A 357 -18.86 5.02 1.53
C PRO A 357 -20.24 4.59 2.05
N GLY A 358 -21.32 5.24 1.62
CA GLY A 358 -22.64 5.07 2.20
C GLY A 358 -22.71 5.65 3.62
N GLY A 359 -23.54 5.06 4.47
CA GLY A 359 -23.68 5.49 5.86
C GLY A 359 -24.11 6.96 5.98
N LEU A 360 -23.41 7.72 6.80
CA LEU A 360 -23.71 9.12 7.11
C LEU A 360 -23.42 10.13 5.99
N GLU A 361 -22.77 9.73 4.90
CA GLU A 361 -22.45 10.63 3.80
C GLU A 361 -23.72 11.23 3.16
N GLY A 362 -23.69 12.55 2.89
CA GLY A 362 -24.75 13.25 2.19
C GLY A 362 -26.07 13.30 2.96
N GLY A 363 -25.98 13.31 4.30
CA GLY A 363 -27.14 13.28 5.21
C GLY A 363 -27.85 11.93 5.27
N GLY A 364 -27.12 10.83 5.05
CA GLY A 364 -27.69 9.48 5.16
C GLY A 364 -28.53 9.04 3.97
N LYS A 365 -28.57 9.80 2.86
CA LYS A 365 -29.37 9.48 1.66
C LYS A 365 -29.06 8.10 1.09
N HIS A 366 -27.81 7.67 1.19
CA HIS A 366 -27.31 6.40 0.66
C HIS A 366 -26.78 5.48 1.78
N PHE A 367 -27.50 5.42 2.90
CA PHE A 367 -27.05 4.73 4.11
C PHE A 367 -26.62 3.26 3.89
N ASN A 368 -27.40 2.49 3.12
CA ASN A 368 -27.14 1.07 2.85
C ASN A 368 -26.29 0.81 1.60
N CYS A 369 -25.62 1.82 1.06
CA CYS A 369 -25.07 1.81 -0.29
C CYS A 369 -23.54 1.89 -0.38
N THR A 370 -22.80 1.28 0.53
CA THR A 370 -21.33 1.29 0.52
C THR A 370 -20.76 0.80 -0.82
N GLY A 371 -19.98 1.66 -1.48
CA GLY A 371 -19.29 1.37 -2.75
C GLY A 371 -20.20 1.39 -3.99
N GLY A 372 -21.48 1.73 -3.86
CA GLY A 372 -22.43 1.75 -4.98
C GLY A 372 -22.48 0.42 -5.74
N VAL A 373 -22.24 0.47 -7.05
CA VAL A 373 -22.29 -0.72 -7.94
C VAL A 373 -21.25 -1.77 -7.56
N THR A 374 -20.04 -1.36 -7.15
CA THR A 374 -18.96 -2.31 -6.80
C THR A 374 -19.33 -3.12 -5.58
N GLY A 375 -19.69 -2.44 -4.49
CA GLY A 375 -20.14 -3.11 -3.27
C GLY A 375 -21.41 -3.94 -3.49
N TYR A 376 -22.33 -3.49 -4.33
CA TYR A 376 -23.54 -4.26 -4.65
C TYR A 376 -23.21 -5.59 -5.34
N MET A 377 -22.35 -5.57 -6.37
CA MET A 377 -21.93 -6.79 -7.06
C MET A 377 -21.13 -7.72 -6.15
N ASP A 378 -20.24 -7.19 -5.31
CA ASP A 378 -19.46 -8.01 -4.37
C ASP A 378 -20.37 -8.75 -3.39
N ARG A 379 -21.39 -8.07 -2.84
CA ARG A 379 -22.37 -8.68 -1.93
C ARG A 379 -23.22 -9.75 -2.62
N GLN A 380 -23.59 -9.55 -3.88
CA GLN A 380 -24.35 -10.57 -4.63
C GLN A 380 -23.51 -11.80 -4.97
N LEU A 381 -22.24 -11.60 -5.33
CA LEU A 381 -21.38 -12.68 -5.79
C LEU A 381 -20.75 -13.48 -4.62
N PHE A 382 -20.35 -12.79 -3.56
CA PHE A 382 -19.60 -13.39 -2.44
C PHE A 382 -20.39 -13.47 -1.14
N GLY A 383 -21.57 -12.83 -1.03
CA GLY A 383 -22.40 -12.89 0.16
C GLY A 383 -21.68 -12.37 1.40
N ARG A 384 -21.54 -13.23 2.42
CA ARG A 384 -20.86 -12.91 3.70
C ARG A 384 -19.33 -13.05 3.65
N HIS A 385 -18.79 -13.55 2.54
CA HIS A 385 -17.37 -13.86 2.39
C HIS A 385 -16.51 -12.65 1.97
N ILE A 386 -16.89 -11.44 2.38
CA ILE A 386 -16.27 -10.17 1.99
C ILE A 386 -15.59 -9.51 3.19
N PHE A 387 -14.65 -8.61 2.91
CA PHE A 387 -13.93 -7.84 3.91
C PHE A 387 -14.84 -6.87 4.66
N ALA A 388 -14.74 -6.87 5.99
CA ALA A 388 -15.39 -5.89 6.83
C ALA A 388 -14.40 -4.79 7.25
N ASP A 389 -14.50 -3.63 6.59
CA ASP A 389 -13.64 -2.49 6.89
C ASP A 389 -14.11 -1.73 8.14
N LYS A 390 -13.47 -2.02 9.27
CA LYS A 390 -13.77 -1.40 10.57
C LYS A 390 -13.49 0.10 10.60
N ALA A 391 -12.56 0.61 9.78
CA ALA A 391 -12.23 2.04 9.76
C ALA A 391 -13.37 2.83 9.12
N CYS A 392 -13.86 2.38 7.96
CA CYS A 392 -15.01 2.99 7.28
C CYS A 392 -16.28 2.92 8.15
N GLN A 393 -16.52 1.81 8.83
CA GLN A 393 -17.64 1.66 9.76
C GLN A 393 -17.57 2.62 10.94
N MET A 394 -16.37 2.88 11.47
CA MET A 394 -16.23 3.79 12.60
C MET A 394 -16.57 5.23 12.21
N VAL A 395 -16.13 5.68 11.03
CA VAL A 395 -16.27 7.07 10.58
C VAL A 395 -17.65 7.31 9.96
N TYR A 396 -18.06 6.48 9.01
CA TYR A 396 -19.30 6.67 8.25
C TYR A 396 -20.50 5.90 8.81
N GLN A 397 -20.30 5.03 9.81
CA GLN A 397 -21.36 4.20 10.40
C GLN A 397 -22.18 3.40 9.38
N ASN A 398 -21.53 2.95 8.31
CA ASN A 398 -22.17 2.16 7.29
C ASN A 398 -22.45 0.73 7.78
N ILE A 399 -23.62 0.19 7.39
CA ILE A 399 -24.02 -1.18 7.74
C ILE A 399 -23.50 -2.18 6.69
N THR A 400 -23.48 -1.77 5.42
CA THR A 400 -23.08 -2.64 4.32
C THR A 400 -21.59 -2.57 4.04
N HIS A 401 -21.02 -3.69 3.59
CA HIS A 401 -19.59 -3.83 3.31
C HIS A 401 -19.33 -3.87 1.80
N ASN A 402 -18.12 -3.50 1.40
CA ASN A 402 -17.57 -3.69 0.06
C ASN A 402 -16.21 -4.39 0.17
N ASP A 403 -15.84 -5.20 -0.83
CA ASP A 403 -14.53 -5.82 -0.82
C ASP A 403 -13.54 -5.03 -1.72
N PRO A 404 -12.43 -4.51 -1.18
CA PRO A 404 -11.41 -3.85 -2.00
C PRO A 404 -10.82 -4.78 -3.05
N GLU A 405 -10.84 -6.09 -2.76
CA GLU A 405 -10.59 -7.33 -3.50
C GLU A 405 -11.56 -7.69 -4.65
N GLY A 406 -12.69 -7.00 -4.75
CA GLY A 406 -13.86 -7.35 -5.58
C GLY A 406 -13.63 -7.53 -7.09
N ILE A 407 -14.66 -8.05 -7.77
CA ILE A 407 -14.56 -8.45 -9.19
C ILE A 407 -14.47 -7.24 -10.13
N LEU A 408 -15.24 -6.18 -9.86
CA LEU A 408 -15.17 -4.96 -10.67
C LEU A 408 -13.81 -4.27 -10.52
N GLY A 409 -13.26 -4.23 -9.31
CA GLY A 409 -11.90 -3.71 -9.08
C GLY A 409 -10.80 -4.55 -9.74
N THR A 410 -11.07 -5.84 -10.01
CA THR A 410 -10.13 -6.70 -10.75
C THR A 410 -9.98 -6.26 -12.21
N LEU A 411 -11.02 -5.66 -12.82
CA LEU A 411 -10.94 -5.13 -14.18
C LEU A 411 -9.98 -3.95 -14.29
N THR A 412 -10.01 -3.02 -13.34
CA THR A 412 -9.07 -1.89 -13.27
C THR A 412 -7.68 -2.34 -12.79
N ALA A 413 -7.59 -3.41 -12.00
CA ALA A 413 -6.31 -4.03 -11.66
C ALA A 413 -5.59 -4.65 -12.88
N ILE A 414 -6.32 -5.16 -13.88
CA ILE A 414 -5.76 -5.61 -15.16
C ILE A 414 -5.01 -4.45 -15.84
N LEU A 415 -5.59 -3.23 -15.85
CA LEU A 415 -4.91 -2.05 -16.39
C LEU A 415 -3.62 -1.72 -15.62
N THR A 416 -3.63 -1.85 -14.28
CA THR A 416 -2.43 -1.63 -13.45
C THR A 416 -1.29 -2.57 -13.85
N ALA A 417 -1.58 -3.86 -13.98
CA ALA A 417 -0.59 -4.85 -14.41
C ALA A 417 -0.18 -4.65 -15.88
N TYR A 418 -1.11 -4.22 -16.73
CA TYR A 418 -0.83 -3.98 -18.14
C TYR A 418 0.05 -2.73 -18.38
N PHE A 419 -0.04 -1.70 -17.54
CA PHE A 419 0.97 -0.64 -17.51
C PHE A 419 2.37 -1.19 -17.20
N GLY A 420 2.46 -2.20 -16.33
CA GLY A 420 3.67 -2.98 -16.10
C GLY A 420 4.16 -3.70 -17.36
N VAL A 421 3.26 -4.37 -18.08
CA VAL A 421 3.56 -4.99 -19.38
C VAL A 421 4.13 -3.97 -20.36
N GLN A 422 3.52 -2.79 -20.47
CA GLN A 422 4.04 -1.70 -21.31
C GLN A 422 5.47 -1.28 -20.89
N ALA A 423 5.76 -1.24 -19.59
CA ALA A 423 7.10 -0.96 -19.10
C ALA A 423 8.11 -2.06 -19.50
N GLY A 424 7.71 -3.34 -19.40
CA GLY A 424 8.50 -4.49 -19.85
C GLY A 424 8.72 -4.52 -21.37
N ARG A 425 7.73 -4.10 -22.15
CA ARG A 425 7.84 -3.96 -23.62
C ARG A 425 8.85 -2.89 -23.97
N THR A 426 8.79 -1.73 -23.30
CA THR A 426 9.76 -0.65 -23.47
C THR A 426 11.20 -1.15 -23.26
N LEU A 427 11.42 -2.00 -22.25
CA LEU A 427 12.74 -2.63 -22.00
C LEU A 427 13.22 -3.54 -23.12
N ASN A 428 12.31 -4.28 -23.74
CA ASN A 428 12.60 -5.25 -24.79
C ASN A 428 12.76 -4.60 -26.17
N THR A 429 12.05 -3.51 -26.44
CA THR A 429 12.02 -2.84 -27.75
C THR A 429 13.16 -1.85 -27.92
N PHE A 430 13.38 -0.96 -26.94
CA PHE A 430 14.41 0.08 -27.06
C PHE A 430 15.75 -0.43 -26.50
N GLN A 431 16.85 -0.26 -27.23
CA GLN A 431 18.19 -0.59 -26.72
C GLN A 431 18.80 0.58 -25.93
N SER A 432 18.57 1.81 -26.40
CA SER A 432 19.08 3.02 -25.77
C SER A 432 18.50 3.23 -24.37
N VAL A 433 19.41 3.39 -23.40
CA VAL A 433 19.07 3.71 -22.00
C VAL A 433 18.27 5.01 -21.91
N LYS A 434 18.67 6.04 -22.66
CA LYS A 434 17.98 7.34 -22.69
C LYS A 434 16.54 7.17 -23.17
N ALA A 435 16.31 6.38 -24.23
CA ALA A 435 14.98 6.13 -24.75
C ALA A 435 14.08 5.42 -23.72
N LYS A 436 14.59 4.40 -23.03
CA LYS A 436 13.84 3.70 -21.96
C LYS A 436 13.38 4.65 -20.86
N ILE A 437 14.31 5.47 -20.34
CA ILE A 437 14.04 6.42 -19.26
C ILE A 437 13.02 7.46 -19.70
N ILE A 438 13.26 8.14 -20.84
CA ILE A 438 12.34 9.15 -21.36
C ILE A 438 10.93 8.56 -21.53
N ARG A 439 10.84 7.35 -22.09
CA ARG A 439 9.55 6.71 -22.35
C ARG A 439 8.79 6.39 -21.07
N TRP A 440 9.46 5.84 -20.06
CA TRP A 440 8.85 5.61 -18.75
C TRP A 440 8.45 6.92 -18.07
N THR A 441 9.28 7.96 -18.13
CA THR A 441 8.93 9.28 -17.59
C THR A 441 7.69 9.86 -18.30
N VAL A 442 7.59 9.74 -19.62
CA VAL A 442 6.41 10.17 -20.38
C VAL A 442 5.16 9.39 -19.97
N TRP A 443 5.23 8.06 -19.88
CA TRP A 443 4.11 7.26 -19.37
C TRP A 443 3.73 7.64 -17.93
N GLY A 444 4.73 7.89 -17.08
CA GLY A 444 4.56 8.32 -15.71
C GLY A 444 3.78 9.63 -15.58
N ILE A 445 4.21 10.64 -16.33
CA ILE A 445 3.58 11.97 -16.33
C ILE A 445 2.17 11.90 -16.95
N LEU A 446 2.00 11.24 -18.10
CA LEU A 446 0.70 11.18 -18.78
C LEU A 446 -0.36 10.45 -17.94
N SER A 447 -0.01 9.30 -17.37
CA SER A 447 -0.94 8.56 -16.50
C SER A 447 -1.22 9.32 -15.20
N GLY A 448 -0.20 9.91 -14.57
CA GLY A 448 -0.38 10.73 -13.38
C GLY A 448 -1.29 11.94 -13.61
N LEU A 449 -1.08 12.67 -14.71
CA LEU A 449 -1.93 13.82 -15.09
C LEU A 449 -3.36 13.40 -15.42
N LEU A 450 -3.56 12.32 -16.18
CA LEU A 450 -4.90 11.82 -16.49
C LEU A 450 -5.64 11.40 -15.21
N GLY A 451 -4.95 10.72 -14.29
CA GLY A 451 -5.49 10.37 -12.98
C GLY A 451 -5.84 11.60 -12.14
N GLY A 452 -4.96 12.61 -12.14
CA GLY A 452 -5.18 13.90 -11.48
C GLY A 452 -6.37 14.67 -12.04
N ILE A 453 -6.55 14.70 -13.36
CA ILE A 453 -7.71 15.33 -14.02
C ILE A 453 -9.01 14.63 -13.61
N LEU A 454 -9.04 13.29 -13.58
CA LEU A 454 -10.23 12.53 -13.19
C LEU A 454 -10.68 12.79 -11.74
N CYS A 455 -9.73 13.01 -10.83
CA CYS A 455 -10.01 13.41 -9.45
C CYS A 455 -9.98 14.93 -9.23
N SER A 456 -9.92 15.74 -10.30
CA SER A 456 -9.78 17.21 -10.26
C SER A 456 -8.69 17.72 -9.29
N PHE A 457 -7.61 16.94 -9.11
CA PHE A 457 -6.54 17.18 -8.15
C PHE A 457 -7.02 17.38 -6.69
N SER A 458 -8.24 16.94 -6.35
CA SER A 458 -8.79 16.90 -5.00
C SER A 458 -8.94 15.45 -4.53
N VAL A 459 -8.98 15.27 -3.21
CA VAL A 459 -9.21 13.96 -2.58
C VAL A 459 -10.67 13.53 -2.76
N ASN A 460 -11.60 14.46 -2.56
CA ASN A 460 -13.03 14.18 -2.51
C ASN A 460 -13.81 14.77 -3.70
N ASP A 461 -13.28 15.80 -4.36
CA ASP A 461 -13.99 16.54 -5.38
C ASP A 461 -13.49 16.15 -6.78
N GLY A 462 -14.23 15.30 -7.49
CA GLY A 462 -13.89 14.89 -8.84
C GLY A 462 -14.91 13.90 -9.41
N SER A 463 -14.89 13.68 -10.73
CA SER A 463 -15.80 12.71 -11.37
C SER A 463 -15.52 11.27 -10.92
N ILE A 464 -14.25 10.94 -10.68
CA ILE A 464 -13.82 9.65 -10.13
C ILE A 464 -12.79 9.92 -9.03
N PRO A 465 -13.16 9.84 -7.74
CA PRO A 465 -12.26 10.13 -6.63
C PRO A 465 -11.13 9.11 -6.55
N LEU A 466 -9.99 9.53 -6.00
CA LEU A 466 -8.86 8.64 -5.79
C LEU A 466 -9.17 7.71 -4.61
N ASN A 467 -9.53 6.47 -4.95
CA ASN A 467 -10.04 5.51 -3.97
C ASN A 467 -9.55 4.08 -4.25
N LYS A 468 -8.86 3.49 -3.27
CA LYS A 468 -8.39 2.09 -3.30
C LYS A 468 -9.51 1.08 -3.04
N LYS A 469 -10.46 1.39 -2.15
CA LYS A 469 -11.54 0.48 -1.71
C LYS A 469 -12.46 0.04 -2.84
N ILE A 470 -12.56 0.84 -3.91
CA ILE A 470 -13.28 0.48 -5.15
C ILE A 470 -12.33 0.24 -6.34
N TRP A 471 -11.02 0.30 -6.11
CA TRP A 471 -9.97 0.25 -7.14
C TRP A 471 -10.27 1.20 -8.32
N SER A 472 -10.55 2.47 -7.99
CA SER A 472 -10.97 3.50 -8.93
C SER A 472 -9.97 3.72 -10.07
N LEU A 473 -10.46 4.20 -11.22
CA LEU A 473 -9.63 4.44 -12.40
C LEU A 473 -8.57 5.52 -12.15
N SER A 474 -8.92 6.59 -11.43
CA SER A 474 -7.96 7.66 -11.04
C SER A 474 -6.85 7.10 -10.15
N PHE A 475 -7.18 6.25 -9.17
CA PHE A 475 -6.20 5.55 -8.34
C PHE A 475 -5.23 4.69 -9.16
N VAL A 476 -5.72 3.91 -10.12
CA VAL A 476 -4.86 3.09 -11.00
C VAL A 476 -3.90 3.95 -11.81
N LEU A 477 -4.39 5.03 -12.39
CA LEU A 477 -3.59 5.93 -13.23
C LEU A 477 -2.51 6.66 -12.43
N VAL A 478 -2.85 7.21 -11.26
CA VAL A 478 -1.89 7.89 -10.38
C VAL A 478 -0.83 6.92 -9.87
N THR A 479 -1.23 5.74 -9.37
CA THR A 479 -0.28 4.77 -8.81
C THR A 479 0.61 4.12 -9.86
N ALA A 480 0.09 3.86 -11.07
CA ALA A 480 0.90 3.43 -12.21
C ALA A 480 1.90 4.52 -12.63
N GLY A 481 1.47 5.79 -12.65
CA GLY A 481 2.33 6.92 -12.94
C GLY A 481 3.53 7.02 -12.02
N MET A 482 3.29 6.87 -10.71
CA MET A 482 4.35 6.79 -9.69
C MET A 482 5.28 5.59 -9.93
N ALA A 483 4.74 4.41 -10.25
CA ALA A 483 5.55 3.22 -10.50
C ALA A 483 6.52 3.39 -11.69
N PHE A 484 6.09 4.03 -12.77
CA PHE A 484 6.95 4.34 -13.92
C PHE A 484 8.11 5.25 -13.53
N VAL A 485 7.84 6.31 -12.75
CA VAL A 485 8.88 7.26 -12.31
C VAL A 485 9.88 6.58 -11.37
N ILE A 486 9.39 5.79 -10.40
CA ILE A 486 10.25 5.03 -9.48
C ILE A 486 11.10 4.02 -10.24
N GLN A 487 10.52 3.27 -11.18
CA GLN A 487 11.28 2.32 -11.99
C GLN A 487 12.35 3.02 -12.84
N ALA A 488 12.04 4.18 -13.44
CA ALA A 488 13.01 4.95 -14.20
C ALA A 488 14.19 5.42 -13.33
N PHE A 489 13.89 5.91 -12.12
CA PHE A 489 14.88 6.31 -11.14
C PHE A 489 15.76 5.13 -10.69
N LEU A 490 15.14 4.01 -10.28
CA LEU A 490 15.86 2.82 -9.82
C LEU A 490 16.71 2.18 -10.94
N TYR A 491 16.20 2.15 -12.17
CA TYR A 491 16.97 1.67 -13.32
C TYR A 491 18.22 2.51 -13.57
N LEU A 492 18.09 3.84 -13.54
CA LEU A 492 19.23 4.74 -13.67
C LEU A 492 20.24 4.55 -12.54
N PHE A 493 19.79 4.49 -11.29
CA PHE A 493 20.69 4.50 -10.13
C PHE A 493 21.36 3.14 -9.88
N VAL A 494 20.62 2.04 -10.08
CA VAL A 494 21.07 0.66 -9.78
C VAL A 494 21.77 0.02 -10.96
N ASP A 495 21.14 0.00 -12.14
CA ASP A 495 21.65 -0.76 -13.28
C ASP A 495 22.64 0.04 -14.14
N ILE A 496 22.42 1.35 -14.31
CA ILE A 496 23.22 2.21 -15.20
C ILE A 496 24.38 2.87 -14.46
N LEU A 497 24.08 3.72 -13.47
CA LEU A 497 25.09 4.45 -12.71
C LEU A 497 25.88 3.53 -11.78
N LYS A 498 25.34 2.35 -11.44
CA LYS A 498 25.92 1.36 -10.51
C LYS A 498 26.41 1.97 -9.19
N LYS A 499 25.85 3.13 -8.80
CA LYS A 499 26.17 3.82 -7.54
C LYS A 499 25.68 3.02 -6.33
N TRP A 500 24.63 2.22 -6.52
CA TRP A 500 24.05 1.39 -5.49
C TRP A 500 23.61 0.05 -6.07
N GLY A 501 24.10 -1.06 -5.53
CA GLY A 501 23.76 -2.42 -6.01
C GLY A 501 22.36 -2.91 -5.63
N GLY A 502 21.47 -2.03 -5.12
CA GLY A 502 20.12 -2.38 -4.69
C GLY A 502 19.99 -2.96 -3.28
N ARG A 503 21.09 -3.18 -2.55
CA ARG A 503 21.09 -3.79 -1.21
C ARG A 503 20.71 -2.77 -0.11
N PRO A 504 19.94 -3.14 0.92
CA PRO A 504 19.47 -4.50 1.23
C PRO A 504 18.17 -4.89 0.51
N LEU A 505 17.50 -3.96 -0.17
CA LEU A 505 16.18 -4.18 -0.77
C LEU A 505 16.16 -5.24 -1.87
N PHE A 506 17.28 -5.47 -2.56
CA PHE A 506 17.41 -6.50 -3.57
C PHE A 506 17.08 -7.92 -3.05
N TYR A 507 17.49 -8.27 -1.83
CA TYR A 507 17.32 -9.61 -1.26
C TYR A 507 15.85 -10.01 -1.12
N PRO A 508 14.98 -9.23 -0.44
CA PRO A 508 13.58 -9.58 -0.33
C PRO A 508 12.86 -9.56 -1.68
N GLY A 509 13.35 -8.78 -2.64
CA GLY A 509 12.84 -8.76 -4.01
C GLY A 509 13.02 -10.06 -4.80
N MET A 510 13.98 -10.90 -4.42
CA MET A 510 14.24 -12.17 -5.11
C MET A 510 13.28 -13.29 -4.70
N ASN A 511 12.77 -13.28 -3.47
CA ASN A 511 11.84 -14.27 -2.90
C ASN A 511 10.56 -13.62 -2.31
N PRO A 512 9.84 -12.79 -3.09
CA PRO A 512 8.75 -11.96 -2.58
C PRO A 512 7.55 -12.77 -2.08
N ILE A 513 7.22 -13.90 -2.75
CA ILE A 513 6.05 -14.71 -2.39
C ILE A 513 6.29 -15.44 -1.07
N VAL A 514 7.49 -15.97 -0.85
CA VAL A 514 7.84 -16.65 0.41
C VAL A 514 7.74 -15.68 1.58
N LEU A 515 8.28 -14.47 1.42
CA LEU A 515 8.19 -13.44 2.45
C LEU A 515 6.73 -12.99 2.67
N TYR A 516 5.95 -12.83 1.60
CA TYR A 516 4.54 -12.49 1.71
C TYR A 516 3.74 -13.57 2.46
N VAL A 517 3.85 -14.82 2.05
CA VAL A 517 3.14 -15.93 2.70
C VAL A 517 3.60 -16.10 4.14
N GLY A 518 4.93 -16.05 4.35
CA GLY A 518 5.54 -16.25 5.65
C GLY A 518 5.10 -15.19 6.66
N HIS A 519 5.19 -13.91 6.32
CA HIS A 519 4.84 -12.85 7.27
C HIS A 519 3.37 -12.87 7.65
N GLU A 520 2.48 -13.20 6.71
CA GLU A 520 1.04 -13.26 6.93
C GLU A 520 0.64 -14.47 7.77
N LEU A 521 1.36 -15.60 7.64
CA LEU A 521 1.16 -16.76 8.50
C LEU A 521 1.68 -16.54 9.92
N MET A 522 2.73 -15.72 10.09
CA MET A 522 3.44 -15.51 11.35
C MET A 522 3.13 -14.17 12.04
N ASP A 523 2.16 -13.40 11.55
CA ASP A 523 1.82 -12.06 12.06
C ASP A 523 1.50 -12.02 13.57
N HIS A 524 0.95 -13.10 14.12
CA HIS A 524 0.58 -13.19 15.53
C HIS A 524 1.41 -14.21 16.32
N THR A 525 2.57 -14.61 15.79
CA THR A 525 3.45 -15.59 16.43
C THR A 525 4.80 -14.98 16.82
N PHE A 526 5.20 -15.20 18.07
CA PHE A 526 6.53 -14.81 18.54
C PHE A 526 7.60 -15.65 17.81
N PRO A 527 8.72 -15.07 17.33
CA PRO A 527 9.23 -13.71 17.54
C PRO A 527 8.84 -12.69 16.46
N PHE A 528 7.97 -13.03 15.50
CA PHE A 528 7.61 -12.17 14.37
C PHE A 528 6.58 -11.09 14.74
N GLY A 529 5.63 -11.43 15.61
CA GLY A 529 4.65 -10.51 16.17
C GLY A 529 4.12 -10.99 17.52
N TRP A 530 3.68 -10.06 18.36
CA TRP A 530 3.09 -10.37 19.66
C TRP A 530 2.04 -9.30 20.03
N LYS A 531 1.36 -9.46 21.17
CA LYS A 531 0.49 -8.41 21.70
C LYS A 531 1.30 -7.58 22.71
N PRO A 532 1.63 -6.31 22.42
CA PRO A 532 2.35 -5.47 23.37
C PRO A 532 1.58 -5.29 24.67
N VAL A 533 2.30 -5.18 25.80
CA VAL A 533 1.71 -4.90 27.11
C VAL A 533 1.16 -3.48 27.15
N ASP A 534 1.98 -2.49 26.81
CA ASP A 534 1.56 -1.10 26.66
C ASP A 534 1.12 -0.84 25.22
N ARG A 535 -0.07 -0.26 25.03
CA ARG A 535 -0.64 0.04 23.71
C ARG A 535 -0.25 1.44 23.21
N THR A 536 1.04 1.70 23.10
CA THR A 536 1.57 2.98 22.59
C THR A 536 2.14 2.83 21.18
N HIS A 537 2.24 3.92 20.42
CA HIS A 537 2.89 3.88 19.10
C HIS A 537 4.33 3.35 19.15
N GLY A 538 5.08 3.65 20.22
CA GLY A 538 6.46 3.20 20.39
C GLY A 538 6.59 1.68 20.48
N THR A 539 5.74 1.01 21.27
CA THR A 539 5.79 -0.44 21.43
C THR A 539 5.36 -1.17 20.16
N PHE A 540 4.30 -0.69 19.48
CA PHE A 540 3.89 -1.22 18.18
C PHE A 540 4.96 -0.97 17.11
N LEU A 541 5.57 0.21 17.08
CA LEU A 541 6.61 0.52 16.11
C LEU A 541 7.83 -0.39 16.28
N PHE A 542 8.28 -0.60 17.52
CA PHE A 542 9.38 -1.51 17.82
C PHE A 542 9.08 -2.93 17.34
N MET A 543 7.91 -3.47 17.68
CA MET A 543 7.47 -4.79 17.24
C MET A 543 7.47 -4.90 15.71
N ASN A 544 6.91 -3.92 15.01
CA ASN A 544 6.75 -3.97 13.56
C ASN A 544 8.09 -3.85 12.84
N LEU A 545 8.99 -3.00 13.34
CA LEU A 545 10.37 -2.91 12.84
C LEU A 545 11.14 -4.21 13.10
N TRP A 546 10.97 -4.81 14.28
CA TRP A 546 11.61 -6.08 14.64
C TRP A 546 11.14 -7.22 13.73
N GLY A 547 9.84 -7.41 13.58
CA GLY A 547 9.28 -8.43 12.68
C GLY A 547 9.75 -8.22 11.24
N THR A 548 9.75 -6.97 10.75
CA THR A 548 10.26 -6.65 9.40
C THR A 548 11.75 -6.99 9.29
N PHE A 549 12.56 -6.65 10.29
CA PHE A 549 13.99 -6.96 10.34
C PHE A 549 14.25 -8.48 10.27
N LEU A 550 13.49 -9.29 11.01
CA LEU A 550 13.61 -10.75 10.95
C LEU A 550 13.36 -11.29 9.53
N TRP A 551 12.34 -10.78 8.83
CA TRP A 551 12.09 -11.16 7.43
C TRP A 551 13.20 -10.71 6.48
N PHE A 552 13.84 -9.57 6.74
CA PHE A 552 15.04 -9.18 6.02
C PHE A 552 16.19 -10.17 6.24
N VAL A 553 16.44 -10.59 7.48
CA VAL A 553 17.47 -11.60 7.81
C VAL A 553 17.16 -12.91 7.09
N ILE A 554 15.92 -13.38 7.11
CA ILE A 554 15.48 -14.58 6.39
C ILE A 554 15.71 -14.41 4.87
N SER A 555 15.40 -13.24 4.31
CA SER A 555 15.62 -13.00 2.88
C SER A 555 17.11 -13.06 2.48
N ILE A 556 18.00 -12.59 3.36
CA ILE A 556 19.45 -12.66 3.16
C ILE A 556 19.91 -14.11 3.29
N TRP A 557 19.39 -14.85 4.26
CA TRP A 557 19.68 -16.27 4.45
C TRP A 557 19.26 -17.10 3.22
N LEU A 558 18.04 -16.90 2.72
CA LEU A 558 17.56 -17.55 1.50
C LEU A 558 18.46 -17.25 0.29
N TYR A 559 18.93 -16.01 0.17
CA TYR A 559 19.86 -15.61 -0.88
C TYR A 559 21.21 -16.31 -0.76
N LYS A 560 21.78 -16.39 0.45
CA LYS A 560 23.09 -17.03 0.68
C LYS A 560 23.08 -18.54 0.42
N HIS A 561 21.93 -19.19 0.53
CA HIS A 561 21.77 -20.61 0.25
C HIS A 561 21.22 -20.90 -1.16
N ASP A 562 21.19 -19.90 -2.05
CA ASP A 562 20.66 -20.01 -3.43
C ASP A 562 19.23 -20.58 -3.52
N LEU A 563 18.42 -20.37 -2.47
CA LEU A 563 17.05 -20.83 -2.41
C LEU A 563 16.12 -19.80 -3.09
N PHE A 564 15.76 -20.08 -4.34
CA PHE A 564 14.86 -19.23 -5.13
C PHE A 564 13.54 -19.93 -5.43
N PHE A 565 12.50 -19.60 -4.67
CA PHE A 565 11.17 -20.17 -4.86
C PHE A 565 10.44 -19.45 -6.00
N LYS A 566 10.24 -20.17 -7.10
CA LYS A 566 9.46 -19.69 -8.27
C LYS A 566 8.22 -20.56 -8.42
N ILE A 567 7.08 -19.90 -8.59
CA ILE A 567 5.78 -20.53 -8.86
C ILE A 567 5.49 -20.47 -10.35
#